data_AF-A0A535K7L4-F1
#
_entry.id   AF-A0A535K7L4-F1
#
_cell.length_a   1.000
_cell.length_b   1.000
_cell.length_c   1.000
_cell.angle_alpha   90.00
_cell.angle_beta   90.00
_cell.angle_gamma   90.00
#
_symmetry.space_group_name_H-M   'P 1'
#
loop_
_entity.id
_entity.type
_entity.pdbx_description
1 polymer ?
#
loop_
_entity_poly.entity_id
_entity_poly.type
_entity_poly.pdbx_seq_one_letter_code
_entity_poly.pdbx_strand_id
1 'polypeptide(L)'
;MARVAEWTVTEASGRQHRVLVDRAPFLGVRVSVDRKRLERFDQTPESDRYVTSLAGHVLTVNTPRAANDQPTLHIDGKPVLGTETTLPAPVAGATDATGTAVNSRDLLRFQLLQRRGAGGAWFYWIGGASILNSVLSAAGTQWGLAVGLGVTYLIDGLAEAFSNTVRTPIYAFVIDIAVAGGFLLIGRAARRGNLGWYAIGIALYLLDGLLFVLVQDILGIAVHGIAIYGLISGWRAARSLKRVETPAPALVG
;
A
#
# COMPACT_ATOMS: atom_id res chain seq x y z
N MET A 1 -10.45 25.38 -3.74
CA MET A 1 -9.14 25.15 -3.10
C MET A 1 -8.31 26.39 -3.36
N ALA A 2 -7.61 26.91 -2.34
CA ALA A 2 -6.76 28.08 -2.51
C ALA A 2 -5.33 27.60 -2.83
N ARG A 3 -4.73 28.15 -3.89
CA ARG A 3 -3.32 27.87 -4.22
C ARG A 3 -2.42 28.59 -3.21
N VAL A 4 -1.51 27.85 -2.60
CA VAL A 4 -0.58 28.35 -1.58
C VAL A 4 0.83 28.51 -2.14
N ALA A 5 1.25 27.59 -3.01
CA ALA A 5 2.53 27.69 -3.71
C ALA A 5 2.45 26.98 -5.07
N GLU A 6 3.24 27.46 -6.03
CA GLU A 6 3.43 26.86 -7.35
C GLU A 6 4.89 27.01 -7.77
N TRP A 7 5.46 25.92 -8.28
CA TRP A 7 6.77 25.92 -8.91
C TRP A 7 6.72 25.30 -10.30
N THR A 8 7.46 25.89 -11.23
CA THR A 8 7.75 25.31 -12.55
C THR A 8 9.15 24.70 -12.51
N VAL A 9 9.23 23.38 -12.67
CA VAL A 9 10.49 22.63 -12.73
C VAL A 9 10.73 22.20 -14.17
N THR A 10 11.82 22.68 -14.78
CA THR A 10 12.17 22.38 -16.17
C THR A 10 13.26 21.32 -16.24
N GLU A 11 13.04 20.22 -16.95
CA GLU A 11 14.09 19.24 -17.25
C GLU A 11 15.13 19.81 -18.22
N ALA A 12 16.32 19.21 -18.26
CA ALA A 12 17.32 19.51 -19.30
C ALA A 12 16.80 19.27 -20.73
N SER A 13 15.79 18.41 -20.90
CA SER A 13 15.08 18.17 -22.17
C SER A 13 14.20 19.34 -22.62
N GLY A 14 13.99 20.35 -21.77
CA GLY A 14 13.03 21.43 -21.95
C GLY A 14 11.61 21.08 -21.48
N ARG A 15 11.35 19.85 -21.03
CA ARG A 15 10.04 19.45 -20.50
C ARG A 15 9.76 20.15 -19.18
N GLN A 16 8.62 20.81 -19.07
CA GLN A 16 8.21 21.52 -17.87
C GLN A 16 7.25 20.70 -17.02
N HIS A 17 7.43 20.79 -15.71
CA HIS A 17 6.65 20.14 -14.69
C HIS A 17 6.10 21.17 -13.71
N ARG A 18 4.82 21.03 -13.32
CA ARG A 18 4.21 21.95 -12.34
C ARG A 18 4.04 21.26 -11.00
N VAL A 19 4.69 21.82 -9.99
CA VAL A 19 4.52 21.43 -8.58
C VAL A 19 3.54 22.41 -7.93
N LEU A 20 2.41 21.91 -7.46
CA LEU A 20 1.33 22.72 -6.88
C LEU A 20 1.08 22.31 -5.43
N VAL A 21 0.89 23.32 -4.58
CA VAL A 21 0.44 23.15 -3.20
C VAL A 21 -0.86 23.91 -3.03
N ASP A 22 -1.95 23.16 -2.90
CA ASP A 22 -3.28 23.69 -2.68
C ASP A 22 -3.73 23.44 -1.25
N ARG A 23 -4.40 24.41 -0.62
CA ARG A 23 -5.03 24.25 0.69
C ARG A 23 -6.54 24.19 0.53
N ALA A 24 -7.13 23.17 1.13
CA ALA A 24 -8.56 22.98 1.22
C ALA A 24 -9.03 23.30 2.66
N PRO A 25 -10.17 23.98 2.85
CA PRO A 25 -10.63 24.39 4.18
C PRO A 25 -10.81 23.22 5.17
N PHE A 26 -11.16 22.03 4.66
CA PHE A 26 -11.47 20.85 5.49
C PHE A 26 -10.62 19.61 5.16
N LEU A 27 -9.89 19.61 4.03
CA LEU A 27 -9.09 18.45 3.57
C LEU A 27 -7.58 18.65 3.74
N GLY A 28 -7.17 19.74 4.40
CA GLY A 28 -5.78 20.08 4.64
C GLY A 28 -5.03 20.51 3.37
N VAL A 29 -3.75 20.19 3.31
CA VAL A 29 -2.85 20.52 2.19
C VAL A 29 -2.81 19.37 1.17
N ARG A 30 -2.86 19.73 -0.10
CA ARG A 30 -2.72 18.82 -1.24
C ARG A 30 -1.49 19.26 -2.04
N VAL A 31 -0.52 18.36 -2.17
CA VAL A 31 0.64 18.54 -3.04
C VAL A 31 0.47 17.70 -4.30
N SER A 32 0.78 18.26 -5.46
CA SER A 32 0.73 17.52 -6.73
C SER A 32 1.86 17.92 -7.68
N VAL A 33 2.28 16.99 -8.52
CA VAL A 33 3.21 17.21 -9.64
C VAL A 33 2.50 16.77 -10.92
N ASP A 34 2.36 17.67 -11.90
CA ASP A 34 1.63 17.43 -13.16
C ASP A 34 0.23 16.82 -12.94
N ARG A 35 -0.49 17.34 -11.95
CA ARG A 35 -1.82 16.87 -11.50
C ARG A 35 -1.81 15.54 -10.76
N LYS A 36 -0.70 14.81 -10.70
CA LYS A 36 -0.57 13.61 -9.85
C LYS A 36 -0.38 14.03 -8.40
N ARG A 37 -1.34 13.67 -7.55
CA ARG A 37 -1.26 13.91 -6.10
C ARG A 37 -0.08 13.14 -5.51
N LEU A 38 0.71 13.82 -4.69
CA LEU A 38 1.76 13.18 -3.89
C LEU A 38 1.18 12.66 -2.58
N GLU A 39 1.65 11.49 -2.17
CA GLU A 39 1.41 11.00 -0.82
C GLU A 39 2.37 11.67 0.15
N ARG A 40 1.90 11.86 1.38
CA ARG A 40 2.74 12.37 2.45
C ARG A 40 3.80 11.33 2.79
N PHE A 41 5.06 11.74 2.75
CA PHE A 41 6.22 10.89 3.01
C PHE A 41 6.43 10.73 4.52
N ASP A 42 6.53 11.83 5.24
CA ASP A 42 6.66 11.83 6.70
C ASP A 42 5.89 13.00 7.34
N GLN A 43 5.78 12.92 8.65
CA GLN A 43 5.10 13.90 9.48
C GLN A 43 6.02 14.29 10.63
N THR A 44 6.44 15.55 10.65
CA THR A 44 7.17 16.12 11.78
C THR A 44 6.22 16.99 12.62
N PRO A 45 6.60 17.40 13.84
CA PRO A 45 5.83 18.38 14.60
C PRO A 45 5.63 19.71 13.84
N GLU A 46 6.61 20.10 13.04
CA GLU A 46 6.70 21.43 12.41
C GLU A 46 6.12 21.46 10.98
N SER A 47 6.29 20.38 10.23
CA SER A 47 5.91 20.31 8.81
C SER A 47 5.49 18.91 8.37
N ASP A 48 4.69 18.86 7.31
CA ASP A 48 4.45 17.62 6.56
C ASP A 48 5.35 17.61 5.32
N ARG A 49 5.99 16.48 5.06
CA ARG A 49 6.91 16.31 3.93
C ARG A 49 6.30 15.46 2.83
N TYR A 50 6.47 15.88 1.59
CA TYR A 50 6.04 15.14 0.39
C TYR A 50 7.26 14.95 -0.50
N VAL A 51 7.53 13.71 -0.90
CA VAL A 51 8.74 13.37 -1.65
C VAL A 51 8.36 12.61 -2.92
N THR A 52 8.98 12.97 -4.05
CA THR A 52 8.86 12.23 -5.31
C THR A 52 10.17 12.27 -6.08
N SER A 53 10.34 11.36 -7.04
CA SER A 53 11.40 11.46 -8.03
C SER A 53 10.88 12.13 -9.30
N LEU A 54 11.72 12.97 -9.91
CA LEU A 54 11.49 13.57 -11.22
C LEU A 54 12.80 13.59 -12.01
N ALA A 55 12.81 12.93 -13.17
CA ALA A 55 13.99 12.83 -14.04
C ALA A 55 15.29 12.38 -13.34
N GLY A 56 15.18 11.55 -12.28
CA GLY A 56 16.33 11.06 -11.51
C GLY A 56 16.69 11.91 -10.27
N HIS A 57 16.08 13.08 -10.11
CA HIS A 57 16.25 13.96 -8.96
C HIS A 57 15.17 13.71 -7.91
N VAL A 58 15.49 13.95 -6.64
CA VAL A 58 14.53 13.87 -5.54
C VAL A 58 13.96 15.25 -5.25
N LEU A 59 12.65 15.38 -5.45
CA LEU A 59 11.90 16.58 -5.09
C LEU A 59 11.30 16.38 -3.70
N THR A 60 11.56 17.33 -2.81
CA THR A 60 10.99 17.37 -1.46
C THR A 60 10.20 18.66 -1.28
N VAL A 61 8.90 18.55 -1.06
CA VAL A 61 8.03 19.67 -0.70
C VAL A 61 7.75 19.60 0.79
N ASN A 62 8.18 20.60 1.55
CA ASN A 62 7.84 20.75 2.96
C ASN A 62 6.68 21.73 3.08
N THR A 63 5.59 21.31 3.71
CA THR A 63 4.44 22.16 3.99
C THR A 63 4.38 22.42 5.49
N PRO A 64 4.71 23.63 5.96
CA PRO A 64 4.65 23.99 7.37
C PRO A 64 3.25 23.86 7.94
N ARG A 65 3.17 23.57 9.25
CA ARG A 65 1.88 23.57 9.97
C ARG A 65 1.47 24.93 10.48
N ALA A 66 2.44 25.78 10.81
CA ALA A 66 2.16 27.16 11.15
C ALA A 66 1.50 27.85 9.96
N ALA A 67 0.38 28.53 10.19
CA ALA A 67 -0.43 29.10 9.12
C ALA A 67 0.30 30.17 8.29
N ASN A 68 1.30 30.82 8.90
CA ASN A 68 2.04 31.95 8.34
C ASN A 68 3.28 31.52 7.53
N ASP A 69 3.74 30.29 7.68
CA ASP A 69 4.94 29.82 7.00
C ASP A 69 4.60 29.31 5.59
N GLN A 70 5.44 29.65 4.63
CA GLN A 70 5.24 29.26 3.23
C GLN A 70 5.80 27.85 2.96
N PRO A 71 5.12 27.06 2.10
CA PRO A 71 5.68 25.82 1.59
C PRO A 71 7.03 26.05 0.88
N THR A 72 7.96 25.09 1.03
CA THR A 72 9.27 25.15 0.37
C THR A 72 9.50 23.92 -0.51
N LEU A 73 10.16 24.13 -1.64
CA LEU A 73 10.60 23.07 -2.55
C LEU A 73 12.12 22.89 -2.43
N HIS A 74 12.56 21.65 -2.34
CA HIS A 74 13.97 21.28 -2.40
C HIS A 74 14.19 20.24 -3.51
N ILE A 75 15.32 20.35 -4.21
CA ILE A 75 15.77 19.39 -5.23
C ILE A 75 17.12 18.85 -4.77
N ASP A 76 17.21 17.53 -4.56
CA ASP A 76 18.40 16.85 -4.04
C ASP A 76 18.94 17.53 -2.76
N GLY A 77 18.01 17.85 -1.85
CA GLY A 77 18.29 18.53 -0.58
C GLY A 77 18.58 20.03 -0.68
N LYS A 78 18.76 20.60 -1.88
CA LYS A 78 19.02 22.03 -2.07
C LYS A 78 17.70 22.81 -2.19
N PRO A 79 17.51 23.91 -1.43
CA PRO A 79 16.30 24.72 -1.53
C PRO A 79 16.21 25.37 -2.92
N VAL A 80 15.00 25.34 -3.50
CA VAL A 80 14.68 26.08 -4.71
C VAL A 80 14.31 27.50 -4.32
N LEU A 81 15.05 28.46 -4.86
CA LEU A 81 14.79 29.88 -4.68
C LEU A 81 13.86 30.36 -5.80
N GLY A 82 12.75 31.01 -5.44
CA GLY A 82 11.74 31.48 -6.39
C GLY A 82 10.73 30.42 -6.81
N THR A 83 10.02 30.69 -7.91
CA THR A 83 8.92 29.87 -8.45
C THR A 83 9.31 29.04 -9.67
N GLU A 84 10.54 29.17 -10.16
CA GLU A 84 11.02 28.45 -11.35
C GLU A 84 12.42 27.90 -11.10
N THR A 85 12.68 26.69 -11.59
CA THR A 85 13.99 26.06 -11.49
C THR A 85 14.21 25.09 -12.64
N THR A 86 15.47 24.91 -13.02
CA THR A 86 15.87 23.93 -14.03
C THR A 86 16.62 22.81 -13.34
N LEU A 87 16.23 21.57 -13.60
CA LEU A 87 16.93 20.41 -13.10
C LEU A 87 18.35 20.40 -13.67
N PRO A 88 19.37 20.26 -12.81
CA PRO A 88 20.73 20.11 -13.28
C PRO A 88 20.82 18.85 -14.15
N ALA A 89 21.79 18.79 -15.07
CA ALA A 89 22.06 17.56 -15.79
C ALA A 89 22.33 16.42 -14.79
N PRO A 90 21.84 15.18 -15.03
CA PRO A 90 22.05 14.08 -14.11
C PRO A 90 23.55 13.84 -13.91
N VAL A 91 24.08 14.16 -12.74
CA VAL A 91 25.47 13.81 -12.42
C VAL A 91 25.47 12.35 -11.99
N ALA A 92 25.95 11.46 -12.85
CA ALA A 92 26.11 10.05 -12.53
C ALA A 92 27.00 9.90 -11.28
N GLY A 93 26.42 9.40 -10.19
CA GLY A 93 27.17 9.11 -8.96
C GLY A 93 27.24 10.26 -7.93
N ALA A 94 26.43 11.31 -8.05
CA ALA A 94 26.24 12.25 -6.94
C ALA A 94 25.52 11.55 -5.77
N THR A 95 26.29 10.94 -4.88
CA THR A 95 25.82 10.51 -3.57
C THR A 95 25.61 11.75 -2.71
N ASP A 96 24.36 12.04 -2.35
CA ASP A 96 24.02 13.09 -1.40
C ASP A 96 24.72 12.84 -0.06
N ALA A 97 25.83 13.56 0.16
CA ALA A 97 26.71 13.42 1.32
C ALA A 97 26.16 14.12 2.59
N THR A 98 25.02 14.80 2.50
CA THR A 98 24.36 15.45 3.65
C THR A 98 23.22 14.57 4.15
N GLY A 99 23.50 13.76 5.18
CA GLY A 99 22.58 12.77 5.79
C GLY A 99 21.26 13.31 6.40
N THR A 100 20.85 14.53 6.06
CA THR A 100 19.56 15.15 6.43
C THR A 100 18.57 15.23 5.25
N ALA A 101 19.03 15.09 4.00
CA ALA A 101 18.19 15.12 2.82
C ALA A 101 17.66 13.72 2.46
N VAL A 102 16.38 13.62 2.09
CA VAL A 102 15.79 12.36 1.59
C VAL A 102 16.40 12.07 0.22
N ASN A 103 17.11 10.95 0.09
CA ASN A 103 17.70 10.52 -1.18
C ASN A 103 16.79 9.52 -1.92
N SER A 104 17.20 9.16 -3.15
CA SER A 104 16.44 8.24 -4.02
C SER A 104 16.24 6.84 -3.40
N ARG A 105 17.21 6.37 -2.59
CA ARG A 105 17.13 5.07 -1.92
C ARG A 105 16.08 5.10 -0.80
N ASP A 106 16.00 6.18 -0.05
CA ASP A 106 15.01 6.37 1.02
C ASP A 106 13.59 6.47 0.45
N LEU A 107 13.42 7.22 -0.65
CA LEU A 107 12.16 7.29 -1.37
C LEU A 107 11.72 5.91 -1.90
N LEU A 108 12.63 5.18 -2.55
CA LEU A 108 12.35 3.83 -3.03
C LEU A 108 11.94 2.91 -1.88
N ARG A 109 12.68 2.94 -0.77
CA ARG A 109 12.38 2.15 0.43
C ARG A 109 10.98 2.46 0.95
N PHE A 110 10.63 3.74 1.08
CA PHE A 110 9.30 4.17 1.52
C PHE A 110 8.18 3.65 0.60
N GLN A 111 8.32 3.81 -0.72
CA GLN A 111 7.34 3.31 -1.69
C GLN A 111 7.15 1.80 -1.59
N LEU A 112 8.24 1.04 -1.40
CA LEU A 112 8.18 -0.41 -1.21
C LEU A 112 7.50 -0.80 0.11
N LEU A 113 7.76 -0.07 1.20
CA LEU A 113 7.10 -0.25 2.49
C LEU A 113 5.59 -0.03 2.37
N GLN A 114 5.16 1.05 1.71
CA GLN A 114 3.75 1.35 1.45
C GLN A 114 3.08 0.25 0.62
N ARG A 115 3.69 -0.17 -0.50
CA ARG A 115 3.14 -1.24 -1.35
C ARG A 115 3.04 -2.57 -0.61
N ARG A 116 4.05 -2.94 0.19
CA ARG A 116 3.99 -4.11 1.08
C ARG A 116 2.84 -3.99 2.07
N GLY A 117 2.67 -2.83 2.70
CA GLY A 117 1.61 -2.55 3.66
C GLY A 117 0.22 -2.68 3.05
N ALA A 118 0.02 -2.07 1.88
CA ALA A 118 -1.22 -2.14 1.11
C ALA A 118 -1.55 -3.56 0.65
N GLY A 119 -0.57 -4.30 0.10
CA GLY A 119 -0.77 -5.70 -0.26
C GLY A 119 -1.09 -6.56 0.97
N GLY A 120 -0.33 -6.38 2.06
CA GLY A 120 -0.59 -7.10 3.31
C GLY A 120 -1.92 -6.73 3.97
N ALA A 121 -2.54 -5.61 3.60
CA ALA A 121 -3.87 -5.22 4.04
C ALA A 121 -4.99 -6.14 3.53
N TRP A 122 -4.79 -6.75 2.36
CA TRP A 122 -5.77 -7.67 1.81
C TRP A 122 -6.03 -8.86 2.72
N PHE A 123 -5.01 -9.39 3.40
CA PHE A 123 -5.21 -10.46 4.39
C PHE A 123 -6.14 -10.07 5.55
N TYR A 124 -6.12 -8.79 5.96
CA TYR A 124 -7.04 -8.28 6.97
C TYR A 124 -8.46 -8.09 6.43
N TRP A 125 -8.58 -7.63 5.19
CA TRP A 125 -9.87 -7.56 4.51
C TRP A 125 -10.49 -8.95 4.33
N ILE A 126 -9.71 -9.93 3.89
CA ILE A 126 -10.14 -11.33 3.74
C ILE A 126 -10.59 -11.91 5.08
N GLY A 127 -9.73 -11.85 6.11
CA GLY A 127 -10.08 -12.38 7.43
C GLY A 127 -11.26 -11.64 8.07
N GLY A 128 -11.30 -10.32 8.00
CA GLY A 128 -12.39 -9.51 8.54
C GLY A 128 -13.71 -9.73 7.83
N ALA A 129 -13.71 -9.79 6.50
CA ALA A 129 -14.90 -10.11 5.71
C ALA A 129 -15.41 -11.52 6.00
N SER A 130 -14.51 -12.50 6.16
CA SER A 130 -14.88 -13.88 6.47
C SER A 130 -15.52 -14.01 7.85
N ILE A 131 -14.93 -13.37 8.88
CA ILE A 131 -15.54 -13.33 10.23
C ILE A 131 -16.92 -12.70 10.18
N LEU A 132 -17.07 -11.58 9.46
CA LEU A 132 -18.37 -10.92 9.32
C LEU A 132 -19.39 -11.83 8.61
N ASN A 133 -18.98 -12.50 7.54
CA ASN A 133 -19.84 -13.45 6.82
C ASN A 133 -20.31 -14.58 7.73
N SER A 134 -19.43 -15.20 8.52
CA SER A 134 -19.83 -16.26 9.47
C SER A 134 -20.79 -15.75 10.55
N VAL A 135 -20.62 -14.51 11.03
CA VAL A 135 -21.55 -13.89 11.98
C VAL A 135 -22.92 -13.62 11.33
N LEU A 136 -22.95 -13.10 10.10
CA LEU A 136 -24.17 -12.86 9.34
C LEU A 136 -24.93 -14.17 9.05
N SER A 137 -24.18 -15.21 8.65
CA SER A 137 -24.69 -16.57 8.44
C SER A 137 -25.33 -17.12 9.72
N ALA A 138 -24.63 -17.04 10.86
CA ALA A 138 -25.15 -17.47 12.17
C ALA A 138 -26.40 -16.67 12.62
N ALA A 139 -26.54 -15.42 12.17
CA ALA A 139 -27.73 -14.60 12.38
C ALA A 139 -28.90 -14.91 11.42
N GLY A 140 -28.73 -15.86 10.50
CA GLY A 140 -29.74 -16.26 9.51
C GLY A 140 -29.76 -15.41 8.24
N THR A 141 -28.75 -14.56 8.03
CA THR A 141 -28.66 -13.69 6.86
C THR A 141 -28.19 -14.49 5.63
N GLN A 142 -28.88 -14.31 4.50
CA GLN A 142 -28.66 -15.09 3.27
C GLN A 142 -27.65 -14.43 2.31
N TRP A 143 -27.10 -13.27 2.66
CA TRP A 143 -26.13 -12.53 1.85
C TRP A 143 -24.89 -12.19 2.68
N GLY A 144 -23.75 -12.02 2.00
CA GLY A 144 -22.46 -11.71 2.63
C GLY A 144 -21.55 -10.89 1.73
N LEU A 145 -20.34 -10.60 2.22
CA LEU A 145 -19.29 -9.90 1.51
C LEU A 145 -18.56 -10.81 0.53
N ALA A 146 -18.46 -10.40 -0.73
CA ALA A 146 -17.74 -11.13 -1.79
C ALA A 146 -16.22 -11.24 -1.59
N VAL A 147 -15.65 -10.47 -0.65
CA VAL A 147 -14.20 -10.48 -0.31
C VAL A 147 -13.85 -11.61 0.68
N GLY A 148 -14.86 -12.29 1.24
CA GLY A 148 -14.67 -13.39 2.18
C GLY A 148 -14.05 -14.63 1.53
N LEU A 149 -13.72 -15.62 2.36
CA LEU A 149 -13.20 -16.92 1.93
C LEU A 149 -14.31 -17.78 1.28
N GLY A 150 -13.97 -18.50 0.22
CA GLY A 150 -14.85 -19.49 -0.41
C GLY A 150 -15.03 -20.74 0.45
N VAL A 151 -13.99 -21.14 1.18
CA VAL A 151 -13.98 -22.37 1.99
C VAL A 151 -15.01 -22.35 3.12
N THR A 152 -15.38 -21.17 3.64
CA THR A 152 -16.43 -21.07 4.67
C THR A 152 -17.79 -21.50 4.13
N TYR A 153 -18.11 -21.19 2.87
CA TYR A 153 -19.33 -21.68 2.22
C TYR A 153 -19.33 -23.20 2.01
N LEU A 154 -18.16 -23.78 1.71
CA LEU A 154 -18.02 -25.23 1.60
C LEU A 154 -18.20 -25.92 2.96
N ILE A 155 -17.64 -25.34 4.03
CA ILE A 155 -17.79 -25.84 5.41
C ILE A 155 -19.26 -25.79 5.84
N ASP A 156 -19.95 -24.67 5.59
CA ASP A 156 -21.37 -24.51 5.89
C ASP A 156 -22.24 -25.54 5.13
N GLY A 157 -22.01 -25.71 3.82
CA GLY A 157 -22.76 -26.69 3.02
C GLY A 157 -22.52 -28.15 3.43
N LEU A 158 -21.29 -28.47 3.85
CA LEU A 158 -20.97 -29.80 4.38
C LEU A 158 -21.62 -30.03 5.75
N ALA A 159 -21.62 -29.01 6.60
CA ALA A 159 -22.20 -29.08 7.94
C ALA A 159 -23.73 -29.23 7.89
N GLU A 160 -24.41 -28.58 6.95
CA GLU A 160 -25.84 -28.78 6.68
C GLU A 160 -26.13 -30.23 6.23
N ALA A 161 -25.33 -30.76 5.29
CA ALA A 161 -25.50 -32.12 4.77
C ALA A 161 -25.34 -33.21 5.84
N PHE A 162 -24.48 -33.01 6.84
CA PHE A 162 -24.24 -34.00 7.90
C PHE A 162 -25.06 -33.80 9.16
N SER A 163 -25.55 -32.59 9.44
CA SER A 163 -26.21 -32.30 10.72
C SER A 163 -27.72 -32.56 10.70
N ASN A 164 -28.36 -32.70 9.52
CA ASN A 164 -29.83 -32.77 9.37
C ASN A 164 -30.57 -31.61 10.08
N THR A 165 -29.89 -30.48 10.34
CA THR A 165 -30.48 -29.28 10.95
C THR A 165 -30.24 -28.07 10.05
N VAL A 166 -31.21 -27.15 10.03
CA VAL A 166 -31.14 -25.88 9.27
C VAL A 166 -30.19 -24.87 9.92
N ARG A 167 -29.62 -25.14 11.11
CA ARG A 167 -28.70 -24.23 11.81
C ARG A 167 -27.25 -24.66 11.63
N THR A 168 -26.38 -23.71 11.30
CA THR A 168 -24.92 -23.89 11.27
C THR A 168 -24.44 -24.45 12.62
N PRO A 169 -23.82 -25.64 12.64
CA PRO A 169 -23.30 -26.21 13.87
C PRO A 169 -22.19 -25.35 14.47
N ILE A 170 -22.11 -25.29 15.80
CA ILE A 170 -21.11 -24.47 16.51
C ILE A 170 -19.68 -24.80 16.06
N TYR A 171 -19.39 -26.07 15.74
CA TYR A 171 -18.07 -26.48 15.28
C TYR A 171 -17.69 -25.85 13.92
N ALA A 172 -18.64 -25.71 13.00
CA ALA A 172 -18.42 -25.10 11.69
C ALA A 172 -18.06 -23.61 11.85
N PHE A 173 -18.84 -22.90 12.67
CA PHE A 173 -18.55 -21.51 13.02
C PHE A 173 -17.17 -21.34 13.67
N VAL A 174 -16.78 -22.21 14.59
CA VAL A 174 -15.44 -22.15 15.23
C VAL A 174 -14.32 -22.37 14.20
N ILE A 175 -14.49 -23.29 13.26
CA ILE A 175 -13.51 -23.54 12.19
C ILE A 175 -13.36 -22.30 11.31
N ASP A 176 -14.47 -21.68 10.90
CA ASP A 176 -14.44 -20.46 10.08
C ASP A 176 -13.66 -19.32 10.76
N ILE A 177 -13.95 -19.08 12.05
CA ILE A 177 -13.25 -18.06 12.83
C ILE A 177 -11.76 -18.39 12.96
N ALA A 178 -11.41 -19.66 13.12
CA ALA A 178 -10.01 -20.10 13.20
C ALA A 178 -9.26 -19.87 11.87
N VAL A 179 -9.87 -20.24 10.74
CA VAL A 179 -9.28 -20.03 9.40
C VAL A 179 -9.14 -18.54 9.11
N ALA A 180 -10.19 -17.75 9.33
CA ALA A 180 -10.17 -16.31 9.14
C ALA A 180 -9.15 -15.61 10.05
N GLY A 181 -9.04 -16.03 11.31
CA GLY A 181 -8.02 -15.59 12.26
C GLY A 181 -6.60 -15.91 11.78
N GLY A 182 -6.39 -17.09 11.16
CA GLY A 182 -5.14 -17.46 10.51
C GLY A 182 -4.72 -16.46 9.43
N PHE A 183 -5.64 -16.02 8.59
CA PHE A 183 -5.39 -14.97 7.60
C PHE A 183 -4.98 -13.63 8.24
N LEU A 184 -5.58 -13.23 9.37
CA LEU A 184 -5.15 -12.03 10.10
C LEU A 184 -3.71 -12.15 10.63
N LEU A 185 -3.33 -13.32 11.16
CA LEU A 185 -1.98 -13.59 11.64
C LEU A 185 -0.96 -13.59 10.50
N ILE A 186 -1.31 -14.17 9.35
CA ILE A 186 -0.49 -14.11 8.14
C ILE A 186 -0.34 -12.66 7.67
N GLY A 187 -1.40 -11.86 7.66
CA GLY A 187 -1.35 -10.43 7.35
C GLY A 187 -0.37 -9.66 8.22
N ARG A 188 -0.33 -9.99 9.51
CA ARG A 188 0.63 -9.42 10.46
C ARG A 188 2.07 -9.81 10.13
N ALA A 189 2.32 -11.09 9.84
CA ALA A 189 3.63 -11.57 9.45
C ALA A 189 4.11 -10.97 8.10
N ALA A 190 3.20 -10.85 7.14
CA ALA A 190 3.43 -10.26 5.82
C ALA A 190 3.83 -8.78 5.91
N ARG A 191 3.09 -7.98 6.70
CA ARG A 191 3.42 -6.56 6.95
C ARG A 191 4.73 -6.36 7.70
N ARG A 192 5.18 -7.38 8.45
CA ARG A 192 6.51 -7.42 9.12
C ARG A 192 7.64 -7.91 8.20
N GLY A 193 7.36 -8.22 6.93
CA GLY A 193 8.37 -8.61 5.96
C GLY A 193 8.74 -10.11 5.97
N ASN A 194 7.95 -10.96 6.63
CA ASN A 194 8.14 -12.41 6.54
C ASN A 194 7.62 -12.92 5.19
N LEU A 195 8.53 -13.10 4.23
CA LEU A 195 8.20 -13.54 2.87
C LEU A 195 7.63 -14.96 2.80
N GLY A 196 7.99 -15.84 3.73
CA GLY A 196 7.50 -17.23 3.76
C GLY A 196 6.02 -17.28 4.10
N TRP A 197 5.63 -16.70 5.23
CA TRP A 197 4.22 -16.61 5.63
C TRP A 197 3.37 -15.83 4.61
N TYR A 198 3.93 -14.78 4.01
CA TYR A 198 3.26 -14.05 2.94
C TYR A 198 2.98 -14.97 1.73
N ALA A 199 3.99 -15.72 1.25
CA ALA A 199 3.82 -16.64 0.13
C ALA A 199 2.80 -17.76 0.44
N ILE A 200 2.83 -18.31 1.66
CA ILE A 200 1.86 -19.31 2.13
C ILE A 200 0.44 -18.73 2.08
N GLY A 201 0.21 -17.53 2.60
CA GLY A 201 -1.10 -16.89 2.55
C GLY A 201 -1.61 -16.65 1.12
N ILE A 202 -0.73 -16.25 0.20
CA ILE A 202 -1.08 -16.11 -1.22
C ILE A 202 -1.49 -17.46 -1.80
N ALA A 203 -0.74 -18.52 -1.54
CA ALA A 203 -1.07 -19.86 -2.02
C ALA A 203 -2.42 -20.34 -1.48
N LEU A 204 -2.65 -20.23 -0.16
CA LEU A 204 -3.92 -20.61 0.46
C LEU A 204 -5.11 -19.86 -0.14
N TYR A 205 -4.97 -18.55 -0.36
CA TYR A 205 -6.05 -17.74 -0.95
C TYR A 205 -6.26 -18.03 -2.45
N LEU A 206 -5.20 -18.38 -3.17
CA LEU A 206 -5.31 -18.86 -4.56
C LEU A 206 -6.08 -20.17 -4.63
N LEU A 207 -5.77 -21.14 -3.75
CA LEU A 207 -6.50 -22.40 -3.68
C LEU A 207 -7.97 -22.18 -3.32
N ASP A 208 -8.24 -21.28 -2.35
CA ASP A 208 -9.60 -20.87 -2.00
C ASP A 208 -10.36 -20.27 -3.20
N GLY A 209 -9.69 -19.44 -4.00
CA GLY A 209 -10.23 -18.87 -5.24
C GLY A 209 -10.68 -19.91 -6.27
N LEU A 210 -10.07 -21.10 -6.30
CA LEU A 210 -10.46 -22.17 -7.23
C LEU A 210 -11.86 -22.72 -6.93
N LEU A 211 -12.36 -22.56 -5.70
CA LEU A 211 -13.73 -22.96 -5.33
C LEU A 211 -14.75 -22.14 -6.12
N PHE A 212 -14.53 -20.83 -6.28
CA PHE A 212 -15.41 -19.94 -7.05
C PHE A 212 -15.42 -20.29 -8.55
N VAL A 213 -14.29 -20.75 -9.08
CA VAL A 213 -14.21 -21.26 -10.45
C VAL A 213 -15.06 -22.52 -10.62
N LEU A 214 -14.99 -23.44 -9.66
CA LEU A 214 -15.75 -24.69 -9.69
C LEU A 214 -17.26 -24.45 -9.66
N VAL A 215 -17.73 -23.48 -8.87
CA VAL A 215 -19.16 -23.11 -8.78
C VAL A 215 -19.58 -22.03 -9.78
N GLN A 216 -18.69 -21.62 -10.68
CA GLN A 216 -18.91 -20.59 -11.71
C GLN A 216 -19.39 -19.23 -11.17
N ASP A 217 -18.97 -18.85 -9.97
CA ASP A 217 -19.27 -17.53 -9.40
C ASP A 217 -18.34 -16.46 -9.98
N ILE A 218 -18.81 -15.81 -11.06
CA ILE A 218 -18.06 -14.77 -11.77
C ILE A 218 -17.71 -13.58 -10.87
N LEU A 219 -18.58 -13.21 -9.94
CA LEU A 219 -18.34 -12.09 -9.04
C LEU A 219 -17.24 -12.45 -8.02
N GLY A 220 -17.35 -13.63 -7.40
CA GLY A 220 -16.31 -14.17 -6.50
C GLY A 220 -14.95 -14.26 -7.19
N ILE A 221 -14.91 -14.79 -8.41
CA ILE A 221 -13.67 -14.88 -9.23
C ILE A 221 -13.06 -13.49 -9.44
N ALA A 222 -13.85 -12.48 -9.80
CA ALA A 222 -13.36 -11.13 -10.05
C ALA A 222 -12.79 -10.49 -8.77
N VAL A 223 -13.49 -10.63 -7.65
CA VAL A 223 -13.06 -10.08 -6.35
C VAL A 223 -11.78 -10.76 -5.86
N HIS A 224 -11.71 -12.09 -5.93
CA HIS A 224 -10.49 -12.84 -5.60
C HIS A 224 -9.33 -12.43 -6.50
N GLY A 225 -9.55 -12.25 -7.81
CA GLY A 225 -8.53 -11.79 -8.75
C GLY A 225 -7.92 -10.45 -8.36
N ILE A 226 -8.74 -9.48 -7.95
CA ILE A 226 -8.28 -8.16 -7.47
C ILE A 226 -7.46 -8.31 -6.18
N ALA A 227 -7.96 -9.08 -5.22
CA ALA A 227 -7.27 -9.33 -3.96
C ALA A 227 -5.92 -10.03 -4.18
N ILE A 228 -5.87 -11.06 -5.03
CA ILE A 228 -4.65 -11.76 -5.44
C ILE A 228 -3.65 -10.81 -6.09
N TYR A 229 -4.10 -9.95 -7.00
CA TYR A 229 -3.23 -8.94 -7.62
C TYR A 229 -2.61 -8.02 -6.56
N GLY A 230 -3.42 -7.54 -5.60
CA GLY A 230 -2.96 -6.73 -4.49
C GLY A 230 -1.92 -7.45 -3.61
N LEU A 231 -2.19 -8.72 -3.26
CA LEU A 231 -1.27 -9.56 -2.48
C LEU A 231 0.07 -9.79 -3.21
N ILE A 232 0.03 -10.16 -4.50
CA ILE A 232 1.23 -10.38 -5.31
C ILE A 232 2.04 -9.09 -5.45
N SER A 233 1.37 -7.94 -5.67
CA SER A 233 2.01 -6.63 -5.73
C SER A 233 2.76 -6.31 -4.43
N GLY A 234 2.13 -6.54 -3.28
CA GLY A 234 2.76 -6.34 -1.98
C GLY A 234 3.89 -7.32 -1.67
N TRP A 235 3.77 -8.59 -2.08
CA TRP A 235 4.84 -9.57 -1.92
C TRP A 235 6.07 -9.24 -2.77
N ARG A 236 5.86 -8.83 -4.03
CA ARG A 236 6.94 -8.34 -4.90
C ARG A 236 7.64 -7.14 -4.26
N ALA A 237 6.87 -6.20 -3.70
CA ALA A 237 7.43 -5.06 -2.98
C ALA A 237 8.23 -5.48 -1.74
N ALA A 238 7.74 -6.44 -0.95
CA ALA A 238 8.47 -6.99 0.19
C ALA A 238 9.79 -7.66 -0.22
N ARG A 239 9.80 -8.39 -1.34
CA ARG A 239 11.01 -9.03 -1.87
C ARG A 239 12.03 -8.01 -2.34
N SER A 240 11.60 -6.96 -3.04
CA SER A 240 12.46 -5.86 -3.45
C SER A 240 13.01 -5.08 -2.25
N LEU A 241 12.19 -4.87 -1.22
CA LEU A 241 12.61 -4.16 0.00
C LEU A 241 13.79 -4.88 0.68
N LYS A 242 13.75 -6.21 0.81
CA LYS A 242 14.88 -6.98 1.35
C LYS A 242 16.16 -6.76 0.55
N ARG A 243 16.09 -6.63 -0.78
CA ARG A 243 17.26 -6.35 -1.63
C ARG A 243 17.84 -4.96 -1.40
N VAL A 244 16.96 -3.97 -1.18
CA VAL A 244 17.37 -2.59 -0.87
C VAL A 244 17.96 -2.48 0.54
N GLU A 245 17.51 -3.30 1.49
CA GLU A 245 17.99 -3.29 2.87
C GLU A 245 19.22 -4.18 3.12
N THR A 246 19.52 -5.14 2.23
CA THR A 246 20.73 -5.96 2.36
C THR A 246 21.97 -5.12 2.02
N PRO A 247 22.98 -5.04 2.90
CA PRO A 247 24.25 -4.38 2.59
C PRO A 247 24.90 -5.04 1.36
N ALA A 248 25.57 -4.26 0.50
CA ALA A 248 26.38 -4.84 -0.56
C ALA A 248 27.43 -5.78 0.06
N PRO A 249 27.68 -6.97 -0.52
CA PRO A 249 28.75 -7.83 -0.03
C PRO A 249 30.05 -7.01 -0.05
N ALA A 250 30.75 -6.98 1.09
CA ALA A 250 32.08 -6.38 1.15
C ALA A 250 32.92 -7.08 0.08
N LEU A 251 33.38 -6.30 -0.92
CA LEU A 251 34.37 -6.79 -1.87
C LEU A 251 35.62 -7.08 -1.04
N VAL A 252 35.83 -8.36 -0.73
CA VAL A 252 37.11 -8.83 -0.19
C VAL A 252 38.08 -8.75 -1.37
N GLY A 253 38.94 -7.74 -1.34
CA GLY A 253 40.06 -7.59 -2.26
C GLY A 253 41.16 -8.60 -2.01
#